data_AF-G0NYW6-F1
#
_entry.id   AF-G0NYW6-F1
#
_cell.length_a   1.000
_cell.length_b   1.000
_cell.length_c   1.000
_cell.angle_alpha   90.00
_cell.angle_beta   90.00
_cell.angle_gamma   90.00
#
_symmetry.space_group_name_H-M   'P 1'
#
loop_
_entity.id
_entity.type
_entity.pdbx_description
1 polymer ?
#
loop_
_entity_poly.entity_id
_entity_poly.type
_entity_poly.pdbx_seq_one_letter_code
_entity_poly.pdbx_strand_id
1 'polypeptide(L)'
;MSDLVIKQKILPDISKSKWDQNTYSGRVKHYFASANPMTLFTSSVTQEKCRKIVLDYKKGVISPDLTMDQLWDAKILYDSVYHPDTGEKMFFLGRMSAQMPANMVITGLLLSCYRSCPGVIFSHWINQSFNAIVNYTNRSGNSKTTNQQLFYSYCCATGAATTAALGLNMMVKNSYGLAARLVPFAAVAAANAINIPMVRANELTEGIELCDENDQLVAKSRQLAALSIAQVTLSRIAMAMPDMVLSPVIMNRFTRSAYYKARPLIQKYSDMPIQTFLAGIGLYFTTPLGCALFPQRTAIEVSQLETTVQNQILTRKDPPSVVYYNKGL
;
A
#
# COMPACT_ATOMS: atom_id res chain seq x y z
N MET A 1 10.77 -21.58 29.46
CA MET A 1 12.12 -20.99 29.40
C MET A 1 11.98 -19.63 28.75
N SER A 2 12.21 -18.56 29.47
CA SER A 2 12.01 -17.20 28.96
C SER A 2 13.07 -16.93 27.88
N ASP A 3 12.65 -16.78 26.62
CA ASP A 3 13.49 -16.37 25.48
C ASP A 3 13.88 -14.89 25.64
N LEU A 4 14.71 -14.63 26.64
CA LEU A 4 15.25 -13.30 26.95
C LEU A 4 16.29 -12.93 25.88
N VAL A 5 16.21 -11.70 25.42
CA VAL A 5 17.09 -11.17 24.37
C VAL A 5 18.57 -11.25 24.78
N ILE A 6 18.88 -10.97 26.06
CA ILE A 6 20.25 -11.02 26.60
C ILE A 6 20.84 -12.43 26.58
N LYS A 7 20.00 -13.47 26.60
CA LYS A 7 20.46 -14.87 26.61
C LYS A 7 20.69 -15.44 25.21
N GLN A 8 20.43 -14.65 24.16
CA GLN A 8 20.59 -15.10 22.77
C GLN A 8 22.06 -15.04 22.35
N LYS A 9 22.54 -16.11 21.68
CA LYS A 9 23.91 -16.17 21.14
C LYS A 9 24.14 -15.17 20.01
N ILE A 10 23.07 -14.83 19.28
CA ILE A 10 23.08 -13.85 18.19
C ILE A 10 21.93 -12.89 18.47
N LEU A 11 22.25 -11.61 18.62
CA LEU A 11 21.26 -10.56 18.80
C LEU A 11 20.44 -10.39 17.50
N PRO A 12 19.10 -10.31 17.59
CA PRO A 12 18.28 -10.09 16.40
C PRO A 12 18.59 -8.72 15.78
N ASP A 13 18.79 -8.72 14.47
CA ASP A 13 18.97 -7.51 13.69
C ASP A 13 17.62 -6.82 13.44
N ILE A 14 17.33 -5.78 14.23
CA ILE A 14 16.10 -4.99 14.11
C ILE A 14 16.16 -3.94 12.99
N SER A 15 17.25 -3.86 12.22
CA SER A 15 17.26 -3.08 10.97
C SER A 15 16.44 -3.77 9.87
N LYS A 16 16.33 -5.10 9.94
CA LYS A 16 15.59 -5.93 8.99
C LYS A 16 14.20 -6.30 9.51
N SER A 17 13.35 -6.77 8.60
CA SER A 17 12.02 -7.30 8.94
C SER A 17 12.12 -8.56 9.80
N LYS A 18 11.13 -8.78 10.69
CA LYS A 18 11.00 -10.01 11.51
C LYS A 18 10.97 -11.28 10.67
N TRP A 19 10.33 -11.20 9.50
CA TRP A 19 10.15 -12.33 8.61
C TRP A 19 10.93 -12.13 7.32
N ASP A 20 11.46 -13.23 6.78
CA ASP A 20 12.23 -13.24 5.55
C ASP A 20 11.41 -12.69 4.37
N GLN A 21 11.89 -11.60 3.78
CA GLN A 21 11.24 -10.94 2.64
C GLN A 21 11.48 -11.65 1.31
N ASN A 22 12.40 -12.62 1.24
CA ASN A 22 12.62 -13.44 0.04
C ASN A 22 11.49 -14.46 -0.16
N THR A 23 10.91 -14.96 0.94
CA THR A 23 9.76 -15.87 0.87
C THR A 23 8.42 -15.12 0.78
N TYR A 24 7.49 -15.64 -0.02
CA TYR A 24 6.13 -15.07 -0.09
C TYR A 24 5.42 -15.08 1.26
N SER A 25 5.50 -16.21 2.00
CA SER A 25 4.89 -16.32 3.34
C SER A 25 5.43 -15.29 4.32
N GLY A 26 6.74 -15.00 4.30
CA GLY A 26 7.34 -13.99 5.16
C GLY A 26 6.91 -12.57 4.80
N ARG A 27 6.81 -12.24 3.50
CA ARG A 27 6.24 -10.96 3.04
C ARG A 27 4.79 -10.78 3.48
N VAL A 28 3.96 -11.82 3.35
CA VAL A 28 2.57 -11.80 3.79
C VAL A 28 2.48 -11.50 5.28
N LYS A 29 3.24 -12.22 6.13
CA LYS A 29 3.26 -11.97 7.59
C LYS A 29 3.70 -10.55 7.92
N HIS A 30 4.70 -10.02 7.23
CA HIS A 30 5.16 -8.65 7.40
C HIS A 30 4.04 -7.64 7.11
N TYR A 31 3.37 -7.75 5.96
CA TYR A 31 2.29 -6.81 5.63
C TYR A 31 1.06 -6.96 6.51
N PHE A 32 0.72 -8.17 6.96
CA PHE A 32 -0.36 -8.35 7.94
C PHE A 32 -0.05 -7.68 9.27
N ALA A 33 1.20 -7.72 9.72
CA ALA A 33 1.62 -7.05 10.94
C ALA A 33 1.61 -5.52 10.78
N SER A 34 2.18 -5.01 9.69
CA SER A 34 2.26 -3.56 9.42
C SER A 34 0.91 -2.93 9.09
N ALA A 35 0.02 -3.65 8.40
CA ALA A 35 -1.32 -3.17 8.06
C ALA A 35 -2.38 -3.51 9.12
N ASN A 36 -1.98 -3.99 10.31
CA ASN A 36 -2.91 -4.37 11.36
C ASN A 36 -3.66 -3.12 11.89
N PRO A 37 -5.00 -3.03 11.70
CA PRO A 37 -5.78 -1.86 12.11
C PRO A 37 -5.82 -1.68 13.64
N MET A 38 -5.55 -2.74 14.41
CA MET A 38 -5.53 -2.66 15.88
C MET A 38 -4.46 -1.68 16.39
N THR A 39 -3.40 -1.46 15.60
CA THR A 39 -2.34 -0.50 15.95
C THR A 39 -2.85 0.94 16.01
N LEU A 40 -3.96 1.27 15.33
CA LEU A 40 -4.59 2.60 15.38
C LEU A 40 -5.18 2.91 16.76
N PHE A 41 -5.66 1.90 17.47
CA PHE A 41 -6.30 2.05 18.78
C PHE A 41 -5.29 2.03 19.93
N THR A 42 -3.98 1.97 19.64
CA THR A 42 -2.94 2.00 20.65
C THR A 42 -2.78 3.40 21.25
N SER A 43 -2.60 3.48 22.56
CA SER A 43 -2.41 4.75 23.27
C SER A 43 -1.04 5.35 22.98
N SER A 44 -0.93 6.69 23.07
CA SER A 44 0.36 7.39 22.93
C SER A 44 1.40 6.93 23.95
N VAL A 45 0.97 6.51 25.16
CA VAL A 45 1.86 6.00 26.20
C VAL A 45 2.48 4.66 25.78
N THR A 46 1.68 3.75 25.21
CA THR A 46 2.18 2.47 24.70
C THR A 46 3.12 2.68 23.50
N GLN A 47 2.77 3.59 22.59
CA GLN A 47 3.61 3.93 21.44
C GLN A 47 4.99 4.44 21.87
N GLU A 48 5.06 5.32 22.87
CA GLU A 48 6.34 5.86 23.35
C GLU A 48 7.16 4.81 24.11
N LYS A 49 6.51 3.90 24.86
CA LYS A 49 7.19 2.77 25.50
C LYS A 49 7.87 1.87 24.45
N CYS A 50 7.16 1.51 23.38
CA CYS A 50 7.71 0.69 22.30
C CYS A 50 8.83 1.42 21.56
N ARG A 51 8.69 2.74 21.31
CA ARG A 51 9.75 3.58 20.76
C ARG A 51 11.01 3.55 21.62
N LYS A 52 10.87 3.70 22.94
CA LYS A 52 12.00 3.65 23.86
C LYS A 52 12.71 2.29 23.80
N ILE A 53 11.97 1.18 23.83
CA ILE A 53 12.55 -0.18 23.71
C ILE A 53 13.37 -0.32 22.42
N VAL A 54 12.84 0.14 21.28
CA VAL A 54 13.52 0.03 19.98
C VAL A 54 14.77 0.93 19.94
N LEU A 55 14.68 2.17 20.42
CA LEU A 55 15.81 3.11 20.42
C LEU A 55 16.91 2.69 21.40
N ASP A 56 16.56 2.18 22.58
CA ASP A 56 17.51 1.68 23.57
C ASP A 56 18.23 0.43 23.02
N TYR A 57 17.49 -0.48 22.37
CA TYR A 57 18.08 -1.64 21.71
C TYR A 57 19.03 -1.24 20.56
N LYS A 58 18.69 -0.25 19.73
CA LYS A 58 19.59 0.28 18.68
C LYS A 58 20.89 0.87 19.26
N LYS A 59 20.86 1.36 20.50
CA LYS A 59 22.04 1.88 21.23
C LYS A 59 22.81 0.78 21.97
N GLY A 60 22.37 -0.47 21.90
CA GLY A 60 22.96 -1.60 22.64
C GLY A 60 22.52 -1.70 24.10
N VAL A 61 21.52 -0.92 24.54
CA VAL A 61 20.97 -0.97 25.89
C VAL A 61 19.81 -1.97 25.92
N ILE A 62 20.05 -3.16 26.46
CA ILE A 62 19.05 -4.24 26.51
C ILE A 62 18.58 -4.42 27.96
N SER A 63 17.27 -4.34 28.18
CA SER A 63 16.67 -4.59 29.50
C SER A 63 16.79 -6.08 29.87
N PRO A 64 17.12 -6.41 31.13
CA PRO A 64 17.29 -7.80 31.58
C PRO A 64 16.05 -8.68 31.45
N ASP A 65 14.87 -8.07 31.46
CA ASP A 65 13.58 -8.77 31.38
C ASP A 65 12.97 -8.78 29.97
N LEU A 66 13.66 -8.18 28.97
CA LEU A 66 13.12 -8.07 27.62
C LEU A 66 13.11 -9.43 26.92
N THR A 67 11.93 -9.87 26.50
CA THR A 67 11.76 -11.08 25.68
C THR A 67 11.87 -10.79 24.19
N MET A 68 12.23 -11.80 23.39
CA MET A 68 12.29 -11.69 21.94
C MET A 68 10.95 -11.25 21.33
N ASP A 69 9.84 -11.79 21.83
CA ASP A 69 8.50 -11.41 21.36
C ASP A 69 8.18 -9.94 21.66
N GLN A 70 8.50 -9.48 22.87
CA GLN A 70 8.30 -8.07 23.25
C GLN A 70 9.15 -7.12 22.39
N LEU A 71 10.39 -7.50 22.08
CA LEU A 71 11.25 -6.72 21.18
C LEU A 71 10.64 -6.62 19.78
N TRP A 72 10.19 -7.75 19.23
CA TRP A 72 9.58 -7.77 17.89
C TRP A 72 8.23 -7.05 17.84
N ASP A 73 7.39 -7.18 18.85
CA ASP A 73 6.11 -6.48 18.93
C ASP A 73 6.31 -4.97 19.09
N ALA A 74 7.29 -4.55 19.91
CA ALA A 74 7.68 -3.15 20.02
C ALA A 74 8.21 -2.61 18.69
N LYS A 75 9.00 -3.40 17.95
CA LYS A 75 9.48 -3.04 16.62
C LYS A 75 8.34 -2.90 15.61
N ILE A 76 7.43 -3.87 15.53
CA ILE A 76 6.28 -3.83 14.63
C ILE A 76 5.43 -2.59 14.89
N LEU A 77 5.15 -2.29 16.18
CA LEU A 77 4.39 -1.10 16.54
C LEU A 77 5.16 0.19 16.20
N TYR A 78 6.47 0.21 16.45
CA TYR A 78 7.33 1.35 16.12
C TYR A 78 7.33 1.64 14.61
N ASP A 79 7.60 0.63 13.79
CA ASP A 79 7.62 0.75 12.32
C ASP A 79 6.24 1.15 11.75
N SER A 80 5.15 0.79 12.44
CA SER A 80 3.78 1.15 12.02
C SER A 80 3.37 2.57 12.39
N VAL A 81 4.04 3.20 13.36
CA VAL A 81 3.66 4.49 13.95
C VAL A 81 4.64 5.61 13.62
N TYR A 82 5.92 5.30 13.52
CA TYR A 82 6.99 6.26 13.31
C TYR A 82 7.60 6.10 11.92
N HIS A 83 7.94 7.22 11.29
CA HIS A 83 8.53 7.25 9.98
C HIS A 83 9.96 6.65 10.03
N PRO A 84 10.35 5.76 9.08
CA PRO A 84 11.64 5.09 9.13
C PRO A 84 12.84 6.06 9.06
N ASP A 85 12.74 7.09 8.22
CA ASP A 85 13.84 8.04 8.00
C ASP A 85 13.92 9.15 9.04
N THR A 86 12.80 9.82 9.36
CA THR A 86 12.80 10.96 10.29
C THR A 86 12.64 10.54 11.75
N GLY A 87 12.13 9.34 12.02
CA GLY A 87 11.78 8.89 13.36
C GLY A 87 10.60 9.65 13.99
N GLU A 88 9.91 10.48 13.21
CA GLU A 88 8.77 11.26 13.66
C GLU A 88 7.47 10.45 13.60
N LYS A 89 6.51 10.83 14.44
CA LYS A 89 5.21 10.16 14.50
C LYS A 89 4.40 10.48 13.24
N MET A 90 4.04 9.44 12.49
CA MET A 90 3.22 9.58 11.28
C MET A 90 1.79 10.01 11.62
N PHE A 91 1.20 10.82 10.73
CA PHE A 91 -0.21 11.18 10.78
C PHE A 91 -1.08 9.92 10.72
N PHE A 92 -2.09 9.81 11.58
CA PHE A 92 -2.77 8.54 11.83
C PHE A 92 -3.44 7.95 10.57
N LEU A 93 -4.06 8.78 9.72
CA LEU A 93 -4.67 8.33 8.45
C LEU A 93 -3.63 7.97 7.38
N GLY A 94 -2.41 8.48 7.50
CA GLY A 94 -1.33 8.16 6.58
C GLY A 94 -0.65 6.82 6.87
N ARG A 95 -0.93 6.19 8.02
CA ARG A 95 -0.34 4.91 8.40
C ARG A 95 -0.89 3.79 7.54
N MET A 96 -0.05 2.79 7.24
CA MET A 96 -0.48 1.56 6.56
C MET A 96 -1.66 0.88 7.29
N SER A 97 -1.70 0.95 8.62
CA SER A 97 -2.80 0.41 9.43
C SER A 97 -4.16 1.10 9.21
N ALA A 98 -4.18 2.37 8.76
CA ALA A 98 -5.39 3.09 8.42
C ALA A 98 -5.93 2.80 7.02
N GLN A 99 -5.11 2.22 6.14
CA GLN A 99 -5.51 1.94 4.75
C GLN A 99 -6.71 1.01 4.68
N MET A 100 -6.68 -0.10 5.42
CA MET A 100 -7.80 -1.05 5.41
C MET A 100 -9.13 -0.42 5.89
N PRO A 101 -9.22 0.19 7.09
CA PRO A 101 -10.49 0.75 7.56
C PRO A 101 -10.95 1.97 6.75
N ALA A 102 -10.03 2.81 6.26
CA ALA A 102 -10.39 3.94 5.42
C ALA A 102 -10.89 3.47 4.04
N ASN A 103 -10.15 2.57 3.36
CA ASN A 103 -10.56 2.06 2.06
C ASN A 103 -11.85 1.23 2.14
N MET A 104 -12.12 0.55 3.26
CA MET A 104 -13.40 -0.09 3.51
C MET A 104 -14.56 0.91 3.39
N VAL A 105 -14.48 2.05 4.10
CA VAL A 105 -15.51 3.10 4.07
C VAL A 105 -15.59 3.75 2.69
N ILE A 106 -14.44 4.04 2.07
CA ILE A 106 -14.35 4.67 0.75
C ILE A 106 -14.95 3.78 -0.34
N THR A 107 -14.63 2.49 -0.35
CA THR A 107 -15.23 1.53 -1.29
C THR A 107 -16.73 1.43 -1.07
N GLY A 108 -17.18 1.41 0.19
CA GLY A 108 -18.61 1.48 0.52
C GLY A 108 -19.30 2.71 -0.09
N LEU A 109 -18.69 3.89 0.02
CA LEU A 109 -19.18 5.12 -0.60
C LEU A 109 -19.18 5.04 -2.13
N LEU A 110 -18.09 4.59 -2.73
CA LEU A 110 -17.95 4.47 -4.19
C LEU A 110 -19.00 3.52 -4.78
N LEU A 111 -19.26 2.38 -4.13
CA LEU A 111 -20.24 1.40 -4.58
C LEU A 111 -21.69 1.81 -4.31
N SER A 112 -21.94 2.66 -3.32
CA SER A 112 -23.29 3.11 -2.96
C SER A 112 -23.71 4.39 -3.69
N CYS A 113 -22.79 5.33 -3.85
CA CYS A 113 -23.03 6.64 -4.43
C CYS A 113 -22.83 6.70 -5.95
N TYR A 114 -22.51 5.57 -6.61
CA TYR A 114 -22.20 5.50 -8.04
C TYR A 114 -23.31 6.00 -8.97
N ARG A 115 -24.57 6.00 -8.51
CA ARG A 115 -25.74 6.38 -9.33
C ARG A 115 -25.94 7.89 -9.46
N SER A 116 -25.41 8.67 -8.54
CA SER A 116 -25.61 10.13 -8.51
C SER A 116 -24.32 10.84 -8.88
N CYS A 117 -24.39 11.80 -9.80
CA CYS A 117 -23.21 12.59 -10.21
C CYS A 117 -22.51 13.28 -9.02
N PRO A 118 -23.22 13.99 -8.11
CA PRO A 118 -22.58 14.58 -6.92
C PRO A 118 -21.94 13.54 -6.01
N GLY A 119 -22.59 12.39 -5.83
CA GLY A 119 -22.08 11.29 -5.01
C GLY A 119 -20.83 10.64 -5.59
N VAL A 120 -20.75 10.49 -6.92
CA VAL A 120 -19.56 10.00 -7.63
C VAL A 120 -18.38 10.95 -7.43
N ILE A 121 -18.60 12.25 -7.67
CA ILE A 121 -17.56 13.27 -7.50
C ILE A 121 -17.06 13.29 -6.06
N PHE A 122 -17.98 13.32 -5.09
CA PHE A 122 -17.64 13.32 -3.67
C PHE A 122 -16.87 12.06 -3.25
N SER A 123 -17.29 10.89 -3.69
CA SER A 123 -16.65 9.62 -3.33
C SER A 123 -15.23 9.51 -3.89
N HIS A 124 -15.03 9.93 -5.15
CA HIS A 124 -13.69 9.95 -5.74
C HIS A 124 -12.80 11.03 -5.12
N TRP A 125 -13.36 12.19 -4.76
CA TRP A 125 -12.63 13.23 -4.04
C TRP A 125 -12.12 12.74 -2.68
N ILE A 126 -12.96 12.07 -1.88
CA ILE A 126 -12.51 11.45 -0.61
C ILE A 126 -11.43 10.41 -0.89
N ASN A 127 -11.64 9.53 -1.87
CA ASN A 127 -10.68 8.48 -2.20
C ASN A 127 -9.30 9.04 -2.55
N GLN A 128 -9.24 10.04 -3.43
CA GLN A 128 -7.97 10.65 -3.83
C GLN A 128 -7.34 11.49 -2.72
N SER A 129 -8.16 12.14 -1.88
CA SER A 129 -7.68 12.86 -0.70
C SER A 129 -6.99 11.91 0.28
N PHE A 130 -7.57 10.72 0.52
CA PHE A 130 -6.96 9.69 1.35
C PHE A 130 -5.64 9.18 0.75
N ASN A 131 -5.62 8.86 -0.55
CA ASN A 131 -4.40 8.43 -1.24
C ASN A 131 -3.30 9.51 -1.21
N ALA A 132 -3.66 10.79 -1.33
CA ALA A 132 -2.70 11.89 -1.22
C ALA A 132 -2.07 11.98 0.19
N ILE A 133 -2.87 11.80 1.25
CA ILE A 133 -2.37 11.76 2.64
C ILE A 133 -1.42 10.58 2.86
N VAL A 134 -1.78 9.39 2.36
CA VAL A 134 -0.94 8.20 2.42
C VAL A 134 0.38 8.44 1.68
N ASN A 135 0.34 8.97 0.46
CA ASN A 135 1.53 9.25 -0.33
C ASN A 135 2.42 10.32 0.33
N TYR A 136 1.82 11.35 0.93
CA TYR A 136 2.57 12.37 1.67
C TYR A 136 3.25 11.80 2.93
N THR A 137 2.57 10.90 3.63
CA THR A 137 3.06 10.34 4.90
C THR A 137 4.11 9.25 4.70
N ASN A 138 4.03 8.49 3.61
CA ASN A 138 4.94 7.36 3.31
C ASN A 138 6.07 7.73 2.34
N ARG A 139 6.19 9.01 1.95
CA ARG A 139 7.33 9.46 1.14
C ARG A 139 8.61 9.34 1.96
N SER A 140 9.69 8.84 1.38
CA SER A 140 10.97 8.81 2.10
C SER A 140 11.41 10.23 2.49
N GLY A 141 12.11 10.37 3.61
CA GLY A 141 12.63 11.65 4.11
C GLY A 141 13.64 12.29 3.16
N ASN A 142 14.30 11.49 2.32
CA ASN A 142 15.15 11.90 1.20
C ASN A 142 14.41 11.93 -0.16
N SER A 143 13.09 11.74 -0.18
CA SER A 143 12.33 11.71 -1.43
C SER A 143 12.39 13.06 -2.15
N LYS A 144 12.66 13.00 -3.44
CA LYS A 144 12.63 14.14 -4.37
C LYS A 144 11.21 14.59 -4.73
N THR A 145 10.18 13.96 -4.16
CA THR A 145 8.79 14.22 -4.50
C THR A 145 8.30 15.49 -3.81
N THR A 146 8.34 16.60 -4.54
CA THR A 146 7.92 17.92 -4.09
C THR A 146 6.43 17.94 -3.73
N ASN A 147 6.04 18.76 -2.74
CA ASN A 147 4.62 18.97 -2.39
C ASN A 147 3.78 19.39 -3.61
N GLN A 148 4.36 20.17 -4.52
CA GLN A 148 3.74 20.54 -5.79
C GLN A 148 3.40 19.31 -6.63
N GLN A 149 4.32 18.35 -6.76
CA GLN A 149 4.11 17.12 -7.53
C GLN A 149 3.02 16.25 -6.92
N LEU A 150 2.96 16.14 -5.59
CA LEU A 150 1.87 15.45 -4.89
C LEU A 150 0.53 16.12 -5.16
N PHE A 151 0.48 17.46 -5.12
CA PHE A 151 -0.73 18.22 -5.44
C PHE A 151 -1.17 18.04 -6.90
N TYR A 152 -0.24 18.11 -7.85
CA TYR A 152 -0.52 17.85 -9.27
C TYR A 152 -1.04 16.44 -9.49
N SER A 153 -0.38 15.42 -8.89
CA SER A 153 -0.85 14.04 -8.96
C SER A 153 -2.26 13.89 -8.40
N TYR A 154 -2.55 14.50 -7.26
CA TYR A 154 -3.88 14.50 -6.66
C TYR A 154 -4.95 15.12 -7.58
N CYS A 155 -4.68 16.28 -8.16
CA CYS A 155 -5.61 16.95 -9.09
C CYS A 155 -5.87 16.10 -10.34
N CYS A 156 -4.81 15.56 -10.95
CA CYS A 156 -4.91 14.72 -12.14
C CYS A 156 -5.62 13.39 -11.86
N ALA A 157 -5.27 12.72 -10.77
CA ALA A 157 -5.90 11.46 -10.37
C ALA A 157 -7.39 11.66 -10.03
N THR A 158 -7.74 12.76 -9.36
CA THR A 158 -9.14 13.11 -9.07
C THR A 158 -9.91 13.38 -10.34
N GLY A 159 -9.38 14.23 -11.22
CA GLY A 159 -10.01 14.55 -12.50
C GLY A 159 -10.19 13.31 -13.40
N ALA A 160 -9.19 12.45 -13.46
CA ALA A 160 -9.26 11.20 -14.21
C ALA A 160 -10.29 10.23 -13.63
N ALA A 161 -10.30 10.05 -12.31
CA ALA A 161 -11.26 9.18 -11.63
C ALA A 161 -12.70 9.65 -11.87
N THR A 162 -12.97 10.95 -11.68
CA THR A 162 -14.32 11.50 -11.89
C THR A 162 -14.73 11.47 -13.35
N THR A 163 -13.82 11.78 -14.28
CA THR A 163 -14.12 11.75 -15.72
C THR A 163 -14.42 10.33 -16.18
N ALA A 164 -13.60 9.35 -15.79
CA ALA A 164 -13.82 7.94 -16.09
C ALA A 164 -15.14 7.45 -15.50
N ALA A 165 -15.42 7.76 -14.23
CA ALA A 165 -16.64 7.34 -13.56
C ALA A 165 -17.90 7.94 -14.21
N LEU A 166 -17.91 9.25 -14.47
CA LEU A 166 -19.06 9.92 -15.08
C LEU A 166 -19.25 9.50 -16.53
N GLY A 167 -18.17 9.42 -17.31
CA GLY A 167 -18.22 8.98 -18.70
C GLY A 167 -18.74 7.56 -18.85
N LEU A 168 -18.21 6.62 -18.06
CA LEU A 168 -18.68 5.23 -18.08
C LEU A 168 -20.11 5.11 -17.56
N ASN A 169 -20.49 5.85 -16.51
CA ASN A 169 -21.87 5.89 -16.02
C ASN A 169 -22.85 6.39 -17.09
N MET A 170 -22.47 7.36 -17.92
CA MET A 170 -23.29 7.81 -19.05
C MET A 170 -23.46 6.72 -20.10
N MET A 171 -22.39 5.97 -20.41
CA MET A 171 -22.42 4.88 -21.40
C MET A 171 -23.27 3.69 -20.95
N VAL A 172 -23.26 3.36 -19.65
CA VAL A 172 -23.99 2.22 -19.07
C VAL A 172 -25.35 2.60 -18.49
N LYS A 173 -25.83 3.84 -18.70
CA LYS A 173 -27.08 4.38 -18.12
C LYS A 173 -28.32 3.51 -18.43
N ASN A 174 -28.33 2.84 -19.58
CA ASN A 174 -29.43 1.95 -20.00
C ASN A 174 -29.16 0.46 -19.68
N SER A 175 -28.01 0.15 -19.08
CA SER A 175 -27.59 -1.22 -18.76
C SER A 175 -27.80 -1.50 -17.28
N TYR A 176 -28.87 -2.21 -16.93
CA TYR A 176 -29.15 -2.68 -15.55
C TYR A 176 -28.26 -3.86 -15.10
N GLY A 177 -27.19 -4.16 -15.85
CA GLY A 177 -26.32 -5.32 -15.66
C GLY A 177 -25.12 -5.07 -14.76
N LEU A 178 -24.26 -6.10 -14.65
CA LEU A 178 -22.99 -6.06 -13.95
C LEU A 178 -22.07 -4.92 -14.43
N ALA A 179 -22.16 -4.52 -15.71
CA ALA A 179 -21.36 -3.45 -16.31
C ALA A 179 -21.45 -2.12 -15.55
N ALA A 180 -22.65 -1.69 -15.13
CA ALA A 180 -22.82 -0.44 -14.37
C ALA A 180 -22.18 -0.51 -12.97
N ARG A 181 -22.03 -1.71 -12.40
CA ARG A 181 -21.41 -1.92 -11.09
C ARG A 181 -19.88 -2.05 -11.16
N LEU A 182 -19.32 -2.24 -12.35
CA LEU A 182 -17.87 -2.26 -12.60
C LEU A 182 -17.31 -0.85 -12.86
N VAL A 183 -18.16 0.16 -13.01
CA VAL A 183 -17.73 1.55 -13.22
C VAL A 183 -16.81 2.05 -12.12
N PRO A 184 -17.10 1.85 -10.81
CA PRO A 184 -16.19 2.25 -9.74
C PRO A 184 -14.81 1.60 -9.85
N PHE A 185 -14.74 0.31 -10.23
CA PHE A 185 -13.48 -0.39 -10.45
C PHE A 185 -12.68 0.23 -11.59
N ALA A 186 -13.31 0.47 -12.75
CA ALA A 186 -12.65 1.09 -13.89
C ALA A 186 -12.13 2.51 -13.57
N ALA A 187 -12.90 3.29 -12.82
CA ALA A 187 -12.51 4.63 -12.38
C ALA A 187 -11.32 4.59 -11.41
N VAL A 188 -11.31 3.65 -10.45
CA VAL A 188 -10.18 3.45 -9.53
C VAL A 188 -8.95 2.93 -10.27
N ALA A 189 -9.11 2.06 -11.25
CA ALA A 189 -8.01 1.58 -12.08
C ALA A 189 -7.37 2.72 -12.88
N ALA A 190 -8.17 3.57 -13.52
CA ALA A 190 -7.69 4.76 -14.23
C ALA A 190 -6.96 5.74 -13.28
N ALA A 191 -7.49 5.94 -12.07
CA ALA A 191 -6.86 6.79 -11.08
C ALA A 191 -5.48 6.26 -10.64
N ASN A 192 -5.37 4.95 -10.35
CA ASN A 192 -4.09 4.33 -9.98
C ASN A 192 -3.08 4.37 -11.14
N ALA A 193 -3.54 4.21 -12.38
CA ALA A 193 -2.71 4.30 -13.57
C ALA A 193 -2.12 5.70 -13.82
N ILE A 194 -2.67 6.73 -13.19
CA ILE A 194 -2.15 8.12 -13.27
C ILE A 194 -1.40 8.49 -12.00
N ASN A 195 -1.96 8.21 -10.83
CA ASN A 195 -1.40 8.62 -9.54
C ASN A 195 0.02 8.04 -9.34
N ILE A 196 0.19 6.74 -9.55
CA ILE A 196 1.47 6.06 -9.25
C ILE A 196 2.60 6.57 -10.14
N PRO A 197 2.46 6.63 -11.49
CA PRO A 197 3.50 7.22 -12.34
C PRO A 197 3.78 8.69 -12.01
N MET A 198 2.76 9.48 -11.67
CA MET A 198 2.96 10.90 -11.36
C MET A 198 3.71 11.12 -10.04
N VAL A 199 3.39 10.37 -8.98
CA VAL A 199 4.12 10.47 -7.70
C VAL A 199 5.57 9.98 -7.83
N ARG A 200 5.81 9.04 -8.74
CA ARG A 200 7.12 8.45 -9.01
C ARG A 200 7.81 8.99 -10.27
N ALA A 201 7.36 10.14 -10.79
CA ALA A 201 7.88 10.68 -12.04
C ALA A 201 9.39 11.00 -11.98
N ASN A 202 9.92 11.30 -10.79
CA ASN A 202 11.35 11.52 -10.61
C ASN A 202 12.17 10.25 -10.85
N GLU A 203 11.63 9.07 -10.54
CA GLU A 203 12.31 7.81 -10.84
C GLU A 203 12.33 7.53 -12.34
N LEU A 204 11.31 7.99 -13.09
CA LEU A 204 11.31 7.90 -14.56
C LEU A 204 12.34 8.85 -15.20
N THR A 205 12.54 10.04 -14.64
CA THR A 205 13.47 11.03 -15.18
C THR A 205 14.91 10.82 -14.72
N GLU A 206 15.15 10.40 -13.48
CA GLU A 206 16.49 10.25 -12.91
C GLU A 206 16.97 8.80 -12.84
N GLY A 207 16.03 7.84 -12.89
CA GLY A 207 16.31 6.42 -12.70
C GLY A 207 16.20 5.97 -11.25
N ILE A 208 15.88 4.70 -11.07
CA ILE A 208 15.86 4.04 -9.76
C ILE A 208 17.27 3.67 -9.32
N GLU A 209 17.54 3.76 -8.02
CA GLU A 209 18.85 3.46 -7.44
C GLU A 209 19.10 1.94 -7.41
N LEU A 210 20.24 1.53 -7.95
CA LEU A 210 20.73 0.16 -7.94
C LEU A 210 21.84 0.04 -6.92
N CYS A 211 21.66 -0.81 -5.92
CA CYS A 211 22.61 -1.04 -4.84
C CYS A 211 23.26 -2.43 -4.93
N ASP A 212 24.43 -2.60 -4.33
CA ASP A 212 25.07 -3.90 -4.15
C ASP A 212 24.50 -4.65 -2.91
N GLU A 213 25.08 -5.79 -2.56
CA GLU A 213 24.71 -6.57 -1.36
C GLU A 213 24.94 -5.80 -0.05
N ASN A 214 25.84 -4.81 -0.05
CA ASN A 214 26.19 -3.98 1.10
C ASN A 214 25.40 -2.66 1.13
N ASP A 215 24.33 -2.54 0.34
CA ASP A 215 23.50 -1.33 0.20
C ASP A 215 24.27 -0.10 -0.30
N GLN A 216 25.39 -0.29 -0.99
CA GLN A 216 26.11 0.80 -1.64
C GLN A 216 25.56 1.08 -3.04
N LEU A 217 25.33 2.36 -3.35
CA LEU A 217 24.86 2.79 -4.67
C LEU A 217 25.88 2.41 -5.75
N VAL A 218 25.41 1.71 -6.77
CA VAL A 218 26.19 1.26 -7.92
C VAL A 218 25.87 2.09 -9.16
N ALA A 219 24.58 2.22 -9.49
CA ALA A 219 24.14 2.92 -10.69
C ALA A 219 22.66 3.34 -10.55
N LYS A 220 22.14 4.00 -11.59
CA LYS A 220 20.70 4.32 -11.71
C LYS A 220 20.16 3.83 -13.05
N SER A 221 18.95 3.27 -13.06
CA SER A 221 18.30 2.80 -14.30
C SER A 221 16.90 3.36 -14.47
N ARG A 222 16.62 3.89 -15.67
CA ARG A 222 15.31 4.46 -16.03
C ARG A 222 14.35 3.39 -16.54
N GLN A 223 14.81 2.43 -17.35
CA GLN A 223 13.97 1.32 -17.78
C GLN A 223 13.44 0.49 -16.60
N LEU A 224 14.28 0.24 -15.60
CA LEU A 224 13.82 -0.47 -14.39
C LEU A 224 12.81 0.33 -13.58
N ALA A 225 12.93 1.66 -13.53
CA ALA A 225 11.92 2.50 -12.92
C ALA A 225 10.56 2.35 -13.63
N ALA A 226 10.55 2.40 -14.96
CA ALA A 226 9.32 2.25 -15.76
C ALA A 226 8.66 0.87 -15.55
N LEU A 227 9.45 -0.22 -15.59
CA LEU A 227 8.94 -1.57 -15.34
C LEU A 227 8.42 -1.73 -13.91
N SER A 228 9.14 -1.19 -12.92
CA SER A 228 8.75 -1.24 -11.51
C SER A 228 7.43 -0.51 -11.28
N ILE A 229 7.28 0.70 -11.82
CA ILE A 229 6.07 1.52 -11.75
C ILE A 229 4.89 0.80 -12.42
N ALA A 230 5.10 0.21 -13.60
CA ALA A 230 4.06 -0.55 -14.30
C ALA A 230 3.59 -1.77 -13.48
N GLN A 231 4.52 -2.52 -12.89
CA GLN A 231 4.18 -3.67 -12.05
C GLN A 231 3.47 -3.26 -10.75
N VAL A 232 3.89 -2.16 -10.10
CA VAL A 232 3.20 -1.63 -8.90
C VAL A 232 1.79 -1.16 -9.25
N THR A 233 1.64 -0.46 -10.39
CA THR A 233 0.33 -0.03 -10.90
C THR A 233 -0.59 -1.23 -11.14
N LEU A 234 -0.10 -2.27 -11.82
CA LEU A 234 -0.86 -3.49 -12.07
C LEU A 234 -1.23 -4.20 -10.76
N SER A 235 -0.30 -4.28 -9.80
CA SER A 235 -0.55 -4.87 -8.48
C SER A 235 -1.66 -4.12 -7.73
N ARG A 236 -1.63 -2.78 -7.73
CA ARG A 236 -2.66 -1.94 -7.09
C ARG A 236 -4.05 -2.12 -7.73
N ILE A 237 -4.12 -2.23 -9.05
CA ILE A 237 -5.36 -2.51 -9.76
C ILE A 237 -5.86 -3.92 -9.42
N ALA A 238 -4.97 -4.91 -9.41
CA ALA A 238 -5.31 -6.29 -9.09
C ALA A 238 -5.80 -6.44 -7.63
N MET A 239 -5.25 -5.67 -6.69
CA MET A 239 -5.67 -5.65 -5.28
C MET A 239 -7.12 -5.17 -5.09
N ALA A 240 -7.56 -4.21 -5.92
CA ALA A 240 -8.91 -3.63 -5.88
C ALA A 240 -9.96 -4.46 -6.65
N MET A 241 -9.52 -5.49 -7.38
CA MET A 241 -10.42 -6.29 -8.21
C MET A 241 -11.34 -7.19 -7.37
N PRO A 242 -10.87 -7.96 -6.36
CA PRO A 242 -11.74 -8.86 -5.62
C PRO A 242 -12.83 -8.12 -4.85
N ASP A 243 -12.55 -7.02 -4.17
CA ASP A 243 -13.56 -6.28 -3.41
C ASP A 243 -14.55 -5.55 -4.34
N MET A 244 -14.08 -4.91 -5.41
CA MET A 244 -14.96 -4.14 -6.31
C MET A 244 -15.72 -5.00 -7.33
N VAL A 245 -15.28 -6.23 -7.61
CA VAL A 245 -16.00 -7.16 -8.51
C VAL A 245 -16.85 -8.15 -7.73
N LEU A 246 -16.32 -8.75 -6.66
CA LEU A 246 -17.01 -9.80 -5.93
C LEU A 246 -18.15 -9.25 -5.07
N SER A 247 -17.97 -8.08 -4.43
CA SER A 247 -19.01 -7.49 -3.58
C SER A 247 -20.30 -7.21 -4.36
N PRO A 248 -20.25 -6.58 -5.56
CA PRO A 248 -21.44 -6.41 -6.39
C PRO A 248 -22.07 -7.70 -6.89
N VAL A 249 -21.28 -8.75 -7.16
CA VAL A 249 -21.77 -10.08 -7.59
C VAL A 249 -22.52 -10.77 -6.45
N ILE A 250 -21.93 -10.80 -5.27
CA ILE A 250 -22.55 -11.34 -4.05
C ILE A 250 -23.83 -10.57 -3.76
N MET A 251 -23.78 -9.25 -3.82
CA MET A 251 -24.96 -8.42 -3.55
C MET A 251 -26.07 -8.61 -4.60
N ASN A 252 -25.72 -8.90 -5.85
CA ASN A 252 -26.70 -9.29 -6.87
C ASN A 252 -27.45 -10.58 -6.50
N ARG A 253 -26.78 -11.54 -5.86
CA ARG A 253 -27.39 -12.77 -5.41
C ARG A 253 -28.33 -12.53 -4.22
N PHE A 254 -27.93 -11.69 -3.26
CA PHE A 254 -28.76 -11.31 -2.12
C PHE A 254 -30.03 -10.55 -2.54
N THR A 255 -29.89 -9.55 -3.41
CA THR A 255 -31.01 -8.73 -3.89
C THR A 255 -32.04 -9.50 -4.73
N ARG A 256 -31.67 -10.67 -5.27
CA ARG A 256 -32.60 -11.56 -5.97
C ARG A 256 -33.45 -12.45 -5.04
N SER A 257 -33.11 -12.54 -3.75
CA SER A 257 -33.85 -13.31 -2.75
C SER A 257 -35.26 -12.74 -2.52
N ALA A 258 -36.22 -13.62 -2.26
CA ALA A 258 -37.62 -13.26 -1.99
C ALA A 258 -37.75 -12.29 -0.79
N TYR A 259 -36.86 -12.43 0.21
CA TYR A 259 -36.83 -11.57 1.39
C TYR A 259 -36.54 -10.09 1.05
N TYR A 260 -35.56 -9.85 0.17
CA TYR A 260 -35.18 -8.49 -0.24
C TYR A 260 -36.18 -7.88 -1.21
N LYS A 261 -36.76 -8.69 -2.11
CA LYS A 261 -37.86 -8.25 -2.99
C LYS A 261 -39.10 -7.83 -2.20
N ALA A 262 -39.40 -8.49 -1.08
CA ALA A 262 -40.53 -8.17 -0.23
C ALA A 262 -40.31 -6.91 0.64
N ARG A 263 -39.07 -6.44 0.81
CA ARG A 263 -38.73 -5.33 1.72
C ARG A 263 -37.75 -4.33 1.08
N PRO A 264 -38.22 -3.47 0.16
CA PRO A 264 -37.37 -2.55 -0.60
C PRO A 264 -36.66 -1.49 0.26
N LEU A 265 -37.25 -1.09 1.40
CA LEU A 265 -36.60 -0.18 2.34
C LEU A 265 -35.39 -0.83 3.01
N ILE A 266 -35.53 -2.09 3.45
CA ILE A 266 -34.41 -2.84 4.04
C ILE A 266 -33.30 -2.98 3.01
N GLN A 267 -33.63 -3.34 1.77
CA GLN A 267 -32.66 -3.41 0.68
C GLN A 267 -31.89 -2.10 0.50
N LYS A 268 -32.58 -0.95 0.50
CA LYS A 268 -31.95 0.36 0.29
C LYS A 268 -30.98 0.74 1.42
N TYR A 269 -31.33 0.47 2.67
CA TYR A 269 -30.50 0.83 3.83
C TYR A 269 -29.44 -0.21 4.17
N SER A 270 -29.64 -1.48 3.82
CA SER A 270 -28.67 -2.55 4.06
C SER A 270 -27.60 -2.66 2.98
N ASP A 271 -27.81 -2.06 1.79
CA ASP A 271 -26.89 -2.18 0.66
C ASP A 271 -25.49 -1.65 1.01
N MET A 272 -25.44 -0.41 1.50
CA MET A 272 -24.19 0.25 1.86
C MET A 272 -23.44 -0.48 2.99
N PRO A 273 -24.05 -0.82 4.16
CA PRO A 273 -23.35 -1.54 5.21
C PRO A 273 -22.83 -2.92 4.79
N ILE A 274 -23.62 -3.69 4.03
CA ILE A 274 -23.22 -5.03 3.57
C ILE A 274 -22.07 -4.93 2.57
N GLN A 275 -22.17 -4.04 1.57
CA GLN A 275 -21.09 -3.86 0.61
C GLN A 275 -19.82 -3.32 1.27
N THR A 276 -19.94 -2.38 2.20
CA THR A 276 -18.83 -1.87 3.00
C THR A 276 -18.17 -2.99 3.79
N PHE A 277 -18.95 -3.84 4.45
CA PHE A 277 -18.44 -4.97 5.22
C PHE A 277 -17.74 -6.02 4.34
N LEU A 278 -18.34 -6.40 3.22
CA LEU A 278 -17.75 -7.32 2.25
C LEU A 278 -16.46 -6.77 1.64
N ALA A 279 -16.45 -5.48 1.29
CA ALA A 279 -15.26 -4.79 0.81
C ALA A 279 -14.17 -4.78 1.89
N GLY A 280 -14.54 -4.54 3.16
CA GLY A 280 -13.62 -4.60 4.30
C GLY A 280 -12.96 -5.97 4.44
N ILE A 281 -13.73 -7.06 4.41
CA ILE A 281 -13.18 -8.42 4.44
C ILE A 281 -12.25 -8.65 3.24
N GLY A 282 -12.68 -8.26 2.04
CA GLY A 282 -11.87 -8.37 0.83
C GLY A 282 -10.53 -7.66 1.01
N LEU A 283 -10.56 -6.37 1.31
CA LEU A 283 -9.38 -5.51 1.49
C LEU A 283 -8.45 -6.00 2.60
N TYR A 284 -8.98 -6.55 3.70
CA TYR A 284 -8.20 -7.08 4.80
C TYR A 284 -7.27 -8.21 4.35
N PHE A 285 -7.73 -9.09 3.45
CA PHE A 285 -6.89 -10.16 2.90
C PHE A 285 -6.14 -9.73 1.65
N THR A 286 -6.78 -9.02 0.71
CA THR A 286 -6.18 -8.70 -0.59
C THR A 286 -5.07 -7.68 -0.48
N THR A 287 -5.13 -6.74 0.48
CA THR A 287 -4.11 -5.71 0.61
C THR A 287 -2.76 -6.31 1.01
N PRO A 288 -2.63 -7.09 2.10
CA PRO A 288 -1.37 -7.72 2.45
C PRO A 288 -0.90 -8.74 1.40
N LEU A 289 -1.83 -9.52 0.84
CA LEU A 289 -1.49 -10.54 -0.17
C LEU A 289 -0.98 -9.91 -1.47
N GLY A 290 -1.59 -8.81 -1.90
CA GLY A 290 -1.20 -8.08 -3.10
C GLY A 290 0.12 -7.34 -2.95
N CYS A 291 0.33 -6.65 -1.82
CA CYS A 291 1.63 -6.06 -1.49
C CYS A 291 2.75 -7.12 -1.38
N ALA A 292 2.42 -8.35 -1.00
CA ALA A 292 3.36 -9.47 -0.93
C ALA A 292 3.67 -10.14 -2.28
N LEU A 293 2.87 -9.91 -3.33
CA LEU A 293 3.05 -10.55 -4.64
C LEU A 293 4.45 -10.30 -5.19
N PHE A 294 4.96 -9.07 -5.03
CA PHE A 294 6.27 -8.69 -5.49
C PHE A 294 7.17 -8.30 -4.32
N PRO A 295 8.43 -8.74 -4.28
CA PRO A 295 9.37 -8.31 -3.25
C PRO A 295 9.69 -6.83 -3.40
N GLN A 296 9.79 -6.11 -2.26
CA GLN A 296 10.18 -4.69 -2.25
C GLN A 296 11.61 -4.52 -2.76
N ARG A 297 12.55 -5.35 -2.27
CA ARG A 297 13.94 -5.41 -2.75
C ARG A 297 14.06 -6.58 -3.72
N THR A 298 14.33 -6.27 -4.98
CA THR A 298 14.46 -7.29 -6.05
C THR A 298 15.89 -7.35 -6.54
N ALA A 299 16.44 -8.56 -6.66
CA ALA A 299 17.72 -8.82 -7.28
C ALA A 299 17.56 -8.90 -8.80
N ILE A 300 18.48 -8.30 -9.55
CA ILE A 300 18.54 -8.39 -11.00
C ILE A 300 19.97 -8.59 -11.46
N GLU A 301 20.16 -9.45 -12.45
CA GLU A 301 21.45 -9.63 -13.09
C GLU A 301 21.82 -8.40 -13.92
N VAL A 302 23.10 -8.03 -13.88
CA VAL A 302 23.60 -6.89 -14.68
C VAL A 302 23.37 -7.11 -16.18
N SER A 303 23.39 -8.36 -16.65
CA SER A 303 23.09 -8.75 -18.04
C SER A 303 21.73 -8.29 -18.56
N GLN A 304 20.75 -8.11 -17.67
CA GLN A 304 19.38 -7.71 -18.00
C GLN A 304 19.16 -6.19 -17.93
N LEU A 305 20.19 -5.42 -17.52
CA LEU A 305 20.12 -3.96 -17.43
C LEU A 305 20.31 -3.30 -18.79
N GLU A 306 20.02 -2.00 -18.86
CA GLU A 306 20.35 -1.16 -20.02
C GLU A 306 21.85 -1.21 -20.33
N THR A 307 22.23 -1.32 -21.61
CA THR A 307 23.65 -1.40 -22.03
C THR A 307 24.50 -0.25 -21.49
N THR A 308 23.91 0.95 -21.36
CA THR A 308 24.57 2.13 -20.75
C THR A 308 24.89 1.92 -19.27
N VAL A 309 23.96 1.31 -18.52
CA VAL A 309 24.11 1.01 -17.10
C VAL A 309 25.07 -0.17 -16.91
N GLN A 310 25.01 -1.19 -17.78
CA GLN A 310 25.97 -2.29 -17.79
C GLN A 310 27.40 -1.77 -17.93
N ASN A 311 27.65 -0.90 -18.92
CA ASN A 311 28.97 -0.31 -19.14
C ASN A 311 29.45 0.51 -17.92
N GLN A 312 28.56 1.24 -17.24
CA GLN A 312 28.90 1.95 -16.00
C GLN A 312 29.31 0.99 -14.87
N ILE A 313 28.60 -0.11 -14.70
CA ILE A 313 28.88 -1.10 -13.65
C ILE A 313 30.18 -1.84 -13.95
N LEU A 314 30.39 -2.25 -15.21
CA LEU A 314 31.58 -2.98 -15.68
C LEU A 314 32.87 -2.15 -15.63
N THR A 315 32.77 -0.81 -15.54
CA THR A 315 33.93 0.09 -15.38
C THR A 315 34.44 0.14 -13.92
N ARG A 316 33.70 -0.41 -12.94
CA ARG A 316 34.17 -0.48 -11.54
C ARG A 316 35.27 -1.53 -11.37
N LYS A 317 36.11 -1.33 -10.35
CA LYS A 317 37.19 -2.27 -9.97
C LYS A 317 36.70 -3.68 -9.61
N ASP A 318 35.47 -3.79 -9.07
CA ASP A 318 34.83 -5.04 -8.73
C ASP A 318 33.34 -4.97 -9.15
N PRO A 319 33.00 -5.39 -10.38
CA PRO A 319 31.64 -5.29 -10.89
C PRO A 319 30.76 -6.39 -10.30
N PRO A 320 29.71 -6.06 -9.53
CA PRO A 320 28.78 -7.07 -9.04
C PRO A 320 28.04 -7.72 -10.20
N SER A 321 27.85 -9.05 -10.15
CA SER A 321 27.04 -9.78 -11.14
C SER A 321 25.54 -9.55 -10.95
N VAL A 322 25.13 -9.26 -9.72
CA VAL A 322 23.75 -9.03 -9.29
C VAL A 322 23.67 -7.70 -8.55
N VAL A 323 22.66 -6.89 -8.89
CA VAL A 323 22.34 -5.65 -8.20
C VAL A 323 20.92 -5.69 -7.65
N TYR A 324 20.65 -4.90 -6.63
CA TYR A 324 19.38 -4.83 -5.93
C TYR A 324 18.74 -3.47 -6.15
N TYR A 325 17.42 -3.46 -6.37
CA TYR A 325 16.66 -2.21 -6.44
C TYR A 325 15.43 -2.29 -5.56
N ASN A 326 15.03 -1.14 -5.02
CA ASN A 326 13.79 -1.04 -4.26
C ASN A 326 12.64 -0.68 -5.21
N LYS A 327 11.78 -1.65 -5.49
CA LYS A 327 10.60 -1.49 -6.33
C LYS A 327 9.58 -0.51 -5.75
N GLY A 328 9.58 -0.27 -4.44
CA GLY A 328 8.57 0.51 -3.75
C GLY A 328 7.25 -0.26 -3.55
N LEU A 329 6.32 0.40 -2.84
CA LEU A 329 5.01 -0.10 -2.41
C LEU A 329 3.85 0.58 -3.15
#